data_AF-A0A7J9RI01-F1
#
_entry.id   AF-A0A7J9RI01-F1
#
_cell.length_a   1.000
_cell.length_b   1.000
_cell.length_c   1.000
_cell.angle_alpha   90.00
_cell.angle_beta   90.00
_cell.angle_gamma   90.00
#
_symmetry.space_group_name_H-M   'P 1'
#
loop_
_entity.id
_entity.type
_entity.pdbx_description
1 polymer ?
#
loop_
_entity_poly.entity_id
_entity_poly.type
_entity_poly.pdbx_seq_one_letter_code
_entity_poly.pdbx_strand_id
1 'polypeptide(L)'
;MVKHHKRVHNGKDRLTGRKVRQRRDVDTEVKTRSIGKPNTFGLPILARPTRRHCNCSPEQVKQVNERLFVELSSVPLSYWDRTWNELTGAWKLDLPKHFVAKHRTHMRHFRAYARERIGQ
;
A
#
# COMPACT_ATOMS: atom_id res chain seq x y z
N MET A 1 -31.43 20.26 45.12
CA MET A 1 -30.33 19.78 44.24
C MET A 1 -30.81 19.81 42.80
N VAL A 2 -30.30 20.73 41.98
CA VAL A 2 -30.73 20.88 40.57
C VAL A 2 -30.00 19.84 39.72
N LYS A 3 -30.73 18.91 39.10
CA LYS A 3 -30.16 17.92 38.18
C LYS A 3 -29.67 18.63 36.92
N HIS A 4 -28.34 18.67 36.73
CA HIS A 4 -27.74 19.23 35.52
C HIS A 4 -28.07 18.34 34.31
N HIS A 5 -29.04 18.75 33.50
CA HIS A 5 -29.38 18.05 32.27
C HIS A 5 -28.45 18.51 31.14
N LYS A 6 -27.85 17.56 30.41
CA LYS A 6 -27.03 17.88 29.23
C LYS A 6 -27.91 18.62 28.22
N ARG A 7 -27.50 19.83 27.82
CA ARG A 7 -28.26 20.71 26.94
C ARG A 7 -28.32 20.22 25.48
N VAL A 8 -27.33 19.46 25.02
CA VAL A 8 -27.20 19.08 23.61
C VAL A 8 -27.14 17.55 23.45
N HIS A 9 -27.83 17.04 22.43
CA HIS A 9 -27.74 15.66 21.96
C HIS A 9 -27.77 15.63 20.44
N ASN A 10 -26.83 14.91 19.83
CA ASN A 10 -26.68 14.80 18.36
C ASN A 10 -26.66 16.16 17.65
N GLY A 11 -25.96 17.15 18.22
CA GLY A 11 -25.83 18.50 17.65
C GLY A 11 -27.11 19.34 17.69
N LYS A 12 -28.16 18.88 18.39
CA LYS A 12 -29.41 19.61 18.61
C LYS A 12 -29.60 19.91 20.09
N ASP A 13 -30.18 21.07 20.37
CA ASP A 13 -30.58 21.43 21.73
C ASP A 13 -31.75 20.52 22.15
N ARG A 14 -31.66 19.91 23.33
CA ARG A 14 -32.64 18.94 23.83
C ARG A 14 -33.98 19.56 24.21
N LEU A 15 -34.00 20.84 24.57
CA LEU A 15 -35.23 21.56 24.92
C LEU A 15 -35.96 22.05 23.67
N THR A 16 -35.20 22.55 22.69
CA THR A 16 -35.81 23.21 21.52
C THR A 16 -35.79 22.36 20.24
N GLY A 17 -35.06 21.24 20.21
CA GLY A 17 -34.92 20.36 19.04
C GLY A 17 -34.14 20.99 17.86
N ARG A 18 -33.72 22.25 17.98
CA ARG A 18 -33.03 22.99 16.91
C ARG A 18 -31.55 22.65 16.88
N LYS A 19 -30.95 22.68 15.68
CA LYS A 19 -29.52 22.46 15.49
C LYS A 19 -28.73 23.59 16.13
N VAL A 20 -27.86 23.26 17.08
CA VAL A 20 -26.99 24.25 17.73
C VAL A 20 -25.88 24.59 16.75
N ARG A 21 -25.85 25.84 16.26
CA ARG A 21 -24.75 26.35 15.43
C ARG A 21 -23.52 26.50 16.32
N GLN A 22 -22.62 25.51 16.31
CA GLN A 22 -21.28 25.66 16.87
C GLN A 22 -20.51 26.66 15.99
N ARG A 23 -20.14 27.82 16.54
CA ARG A 23 -19.08 28.65 15.96
C ARG A 23 -17.77 27.87 16.08
N ARG A 24 -17.01 27.79 14.99
CA ARG A 24 -15.73 27.08 14.93
C ARG A 24 -14.63 28.01 15.44
N ASP A 25 -14.07 27.73 16.61
CA ASP A 25 -12.79 28.30 17.05
C ASP A 25 -11.64 27.27 16.82
N VAL A 26 -11.66 26.57 15.68
CA VAL A 26 -10.75 25.42 15.39
C VAL A 26 -10.04 25.57 14.03
N ASP A 27 -9.78 26.80 13.60
CA ASP A 27 -8.90 27.06 12.44
C ASP A 27 -7.53 27.65 12.85
N THR A 28 -7.23 27.77 14.15
CA THR A 28 -5.95 28.28 14.67
C THR A 28 -4.97 27.20 15.13
N GLU A 29 -5.39 25.96 15.34
CA GLU A 29 -4.47 24.88 15.68
C GLU A 29 -4.02 24.13 14.42
N VAL A 30 -2.76 24.36 14.05
CA VAL A 30 -2.02 23.59 13.05
C VAL A 30 -2.26 22.10 13.32
N LYS A 31 -2.87 21.40 12.36
CA LYS A 31 -3.08 19.95 12.40
C LYS A 31 -1.73 19.25 12.48
N THR A 32 -1.23 19.02 13.70
CA THR A 32 -0.19 18.02 13.93
C THR A 32 -0.78 16.68 13.51
N ARG A 33 -0.02 15.92 12.70
CA ARG A 33 -0.47 14.61 12.19
C ARG A 33 -0.98 13.78 13.35
N SER A 34 -2.25 13.37 13.28
CA SER A 34 -2.87 12.54 14.31
C SER A 34 -2.06 11.25 14.47
N ILE A 35 -1.32 11.15 15.57
CA ILE A 35 -0.79 9.87 16.04
C ILE A 35 -2.02 8.98 16.25
N GLY A 36 -2.06 7.85 15.56
CA GLY A 36 -3.23 6.97 15.49
C GLY A 36 -3.76 6.66 16.89
N LYS A 37 -5.05 6.93 17.12
CA LYS A 37 -5.72 6.58 18.37
C LYS A 37 -5.58 5.06 18.59
N PRO A 38 -5.25 4.60 19.80
CA PRO A 38 -5.22 3.18 20.10
C PRO A 38 -6.62 2.57 19.96
N ASN A 39 -6.66 1.26 19.75
CA ASN A 39 -7.88 0.49 19.60
C ASN A 39 -8.74 0.58 20.87
N THR A 40 -10.00 0.14 20.82
CA THR A 40 -10.94 0.06 21.96
C THR A 40 -10.36 -0.62 23.22
N PHE A 41 -9.27 -1.38 23.09
CA PHE A 41 -8.57 -2.08 24.17
C PHE A 41 -7.22 -1.45 24.60
N GLY A 42 -6.91 -0.23 24.18
CA GLY A 42 -5.69 0.48 24.61
C GLY A 42 -4.38 -0.08 24.05
N LEU A 43 -4.43 -1.13 23.23
CA LEU A 43 -3.25 -1.69 22.58
C LEU A 43 -2.83 -0.81 21.40
N PRO A 44 -1.52 -0.51 21.26
CA PRO A 44 -1.02 0.15 20.06
C PRO A 44 -1.33 -0.71 18.84
N ILE A 45 -1.80 -0.10 17.76
CA ILE A 45 -1.86 -0.77 16.45
C ILE A 45 -0.41 -1.01 16.05
N LEU A 46 0.12 -2.20 16.32
CA LEU A 46 1.40 -2.60 15.80
C LEU A 46 1.30 -2.58 14.28
N ALA A 47 2.20 -1.84 13.62
CA ALA A 47 2.27 -1.81 12.18
C ALA A 47 2.37 -3.25 11.67
N ARG A 48 1.46 -3.64 10.77
CA ARG A 48 1.51 -4.95 10.14
C ARG A 48 2.90 -5.10 9.50
N PRO A 49 3.64 -6.19 9.75
CA PRO A 49 4.96 -6.39 9.16
C PRO A 49 4.87 -6.16 7.66
N THR A 50 5.56 -5.15 7.16
CA THR A 50 5.62 -4.88 5.72
C THR A 50 6.30 -6.08 5.07
N ARG A 51 5.65 -6.69 4.08
CA ARG A 51 6.15 -7.92 3.49
C ARG A 51 7.51 -7.66 2.82
N ARG A 52 8.56 -8.25 3.42
CA ARG A 52 9.71 -8.94 2.81
C ARG A 52 10.39 -8.22 1.64
N HIS A 53 11.11 -7.13 1.91
CA HIS A 53 12.22 -6.76 1.04
C HIS A 53 13.28 -7.87 1.12
N CYS A 54 13.81 -8.34 -0.02
CA CYS A 54 14.97 -9.22 0.02
C CYS A 54 16.13 -8.46 0.69
N ASN A 55 16.79 -9.12 1.64
CA ASN A 55 17.96 -8.60 2.34
C ASN A 55 19.27 -9.02 1.63
N CYS A 56 19.22 -9.11 0.30
CA CYS A 56 20.34 -9.63 -0.48
C CYS A 56 21.41 -8.55 -0.60
N SER A 57 22.67 -8.92 -0.39
CA SER A 57 23.80 -8.02 -0.65
C SER A 57 23.91 -7.72 -2.16
N PRO A 58 24.61 -6.64 -2.57
CA PRO A 58 24.76 -6.29 -3.98
C PRO A 58 25.33 -7.43 -4.85
N GLU A 59 26.24 -8.23 -4.29
CA GLU A 59 26.81 -9.40 -4.96
C GLU A 59 25.80 -10.53 -5.11
N GLN A 60 25.04 -10.80 -4.05
CA GLN A 60 23.97 -11.80 -4.07
C GLN A 60 22.84 -11.42 -5.03
N VAL A 61 22.53 -10.12 -5.17
CA VAL A 61 21.52 -9.63 -6.12
C VAL A 61 21.86 -10.06 -7.55
N LYS A 62 23.12 -9.95 -7.98
CA LYS A 62 23.55 -10.38 -9.32
C LYS A 62 23.33 -11.88 -9.52
N GLN A 63 23.82 -12.70 -8.60
CA GLN A 63 23.68 -14.16 -8.66
C GLN A 63 22.21 -14.61 -8.64
N VAL A 64 21.38 -13.99 -7.79
CA VAL A 64 19.94 -14.30 -7.73
C VAL A 64 19.24 -13.88 -9.01
N ASN A 65 19.58 -12.71 -9.57
CA ASN A 65 19.01 -12.25 -10.83
C ASN A 65 19.33 -13.21 -11.99
N GLU A 66 20.57 -13.68 -12.09
CA GLU A 66 20.96 -14.64 -13.12
C GLU A 66 20.21 -15.97 -12.97
N ARG A 67 20.13 -16.52 -11.75
CA ARG A 67 19.37 -17.74 -11.48
C ARG A 67 17.89 -17.59 -11.84
N LEU A 68 17.27 -16.49 -11.42
CA LEU A 68 15.87 -16.20 -11.75
C LEU A 68 15.66 -16.00 -13.25
N PHE A 69 16.63 -15.43 -13.96
CA PHE A 69 16.54 -15.27 -15.40
C PHE A 69 16.61 -16.61 -16.13
N VAL A 70 17.49 -17.52 -15.69
CA VAL A 70 17.54 -18.89 -16.23
C VAL A 70 16.21 -19.60 -15.98
N GLU A 71 15.67 -19.51 -14.75
CA GLU A 71 14.35 -20.09 -14.45
C GLU A 71 13.24 -19.46 -15.31
N LEU A 72 13.25 -18.14 -15.48
CA LEU A 72 12.29 -17.44 -16.33
C LEU A 72 12.39 -17.88 -17.81
N SER A 73 13.60 -18.09 -18.32
CA SER A 73 13.83 -18.55 -19.70
C SER A 73 13.29 -19.95 -19.97
N SER A 74 13.15 -20.76 -18.92
CA SER A 74 12.51 -22.09 -19.02
C SER A 74 10.98 -22.04 -19.02
N VAL A 75 10.37 -20.89 -18.68
CA VAL A 75 8.91 -20.74 -18.68
C VAL A 75 8.41 -20.58 -20.12
N PRO A 76 7.50 -21.46 -20.60
CA PRO A 76 6.97 -21.35 -21.95
C PRO A 76 6.26 -20.00 -22.18
N LEU A 77 6.45 -19.42 -23.36
CA LEU A 77 5.86 -18.14 -23.78
C LEU A 77 4.32 -18.10 -23.69
N SER A 78 3.64 -19.24 -23.70
CA SER A 78 2.18 -19.34 -23.51
C SER A 78 1.70 -18.86 -22.14
N TYR A 79 2.57 -18.90 -21.12
CA TYR A 79 2.25 -18.44 -19.77
C TYR A 79 2.60 -16.97 -19.53
N TRP A 80 3.13 -16.28 -20.54
CA TRP A 80 3.42 -14.86 -20.46
C TRP A 80 2.18 -14.05 -20.76
N ASP A 81 1.83 -13.19 -19.81
CA ASP A 81 0.78 -12.20 -20.03
C ASP A 81 1.29 -11.17 -21.05
N ARG A 82 0.39 -10.68 -21.90
CA ARG A 82 0.70 -9.58 -22.84
C ARG A 82 -0.21 -8.42 -22.54
N THR A 83 0.37 -7.24 -22.37
CA THR A 83 -0.39 -5.99 -22.23
C THR A 83 -0.17 -5.13 -23.45
N TRP A 84 -1.26 -4.59 -23.98
CA TRP A 84 -1.19 -3.63 -25.05
C TRP A 84 -0.70 -2.30 -24.50
N ASN A 85 0.35 -1.73 -25.10
CA ASN A 85 0.81 -0.40 -24.77
C ASN A 85 0.31 0.59 -25.82
N GLU A 86 -0.60 1.48 -25.42
CA GLU A 86 -1.21 2.49 -26.28
C GLU A 86 -0.20 3.53 -26.81
N LEU A 87 0.84 3.87 -26.04
CA LEU A 87 1.82 4.89 -26.41
C LEU A 87 2.79 4.41 -27.49
N THR A 88 3.21 3.13 -27.40
CA THR A 88 4.15 2.54 -28.37
C THR A 88 3.45 1.77 -29.49
N GLY A 89 2.13 1.56 -29.38
CA GLY A 89 1.36 0.77 -30.35
C GLY A 89 1.83 -0.69 -30.45
N ALA A 90 2.32 -1.27 -29.34
CA ALA A 90 2.94 -2.59 -29.33
C ALA A 90 2.51 -3.42 -28.13
N TRP A 91 2.49 -4.75 -28.31
CA TRP A 91 2.31 -5.69 -27.22
C TRP A 91 3.57 -5.79 -26.37
N LYS A 92 3.46 -5.48 -25.08
CA LYS A 92 4.51 -5.73 -24.09
C LYS A 92 4.30 -7.08 -23.42
N LEU A 93 5.37 -7.86 -23.30
CA LEU A 93 5.37 -9.16 -22.64
C LEU A 93 5.57 -8.96 -21.13
N ASP A 94 4.54 -9.15 -20.32
CA ASP A 94 4.66 -9.06 -18.88
C ASP A 94 5.15 -10.36 -18.23
N LEU A 95 5.84 -10.23 -17.10
CA LEU A 95 6.33 -11.37 -16.33
C LEU A 95 5.14 -12.26 -15.88
N PRO A 96 5.24 -13.59 -16.02
CA PRO A 96 4.18 -14.50 -15.61
C PRO A 96 3.78 -14.33 -14.14
N LYS A 97 2.47 -14.22 -13.86
CA LYS A 97 1.95 -13.99 -12.49
C LYS A 97 2.42 -15.04 -11.47
N HIS A 98 2.45 -16.31 -11.88
CA HIS A 98 2.89 -17.42 -11.02
C HIS A 98 4.37 -17.29 -10.64
N PHE A 99 5.22 -16.88 -11.59
CA PHE A 99 6.64 -16.63 -11.37
C PHE A 99 6.86 -15.47 -10.39
N VAL A 100 6.14 -14.37 -10.60
CA VAL A 100 6.17 -13.19 -9.70
C VAL A 100 5.72 -13.56 -8.29
N ALA A 101 4.68 -14.38 -8.15
CA ALA A 101 4.17 -14.81 -6.86
C ALA A 101 5.18 -15.70 -6.11
N LYS A 102 5.80 -16.67 -6.81
CA LYS A 102 6.82 -17.57 -6.27
C LYS A 102 8.03 -16.79 -5.74
N HIS A 103 8.49 -15.80 -6.50
CA HIS A 103 9.73 -15.07 -6.24
C HIS A 103 9.53 -13.65 -5.68
N ARG A 104 8.36 -13.39 -5.07
CA ARG A 104 7.90 -12.06 -4.64
C ARG A 104 8.92 -11.23 -3.85
N THR A 105 9.80 -11.88 -3.09
CA THR A 105 10.82 -11.23 -2.26
C THR A 105 11.93 -10.58 -3.11
N HIS A 106 12.28 -11.21 -4.22
CA HIS A 106 13.38 -10.81 -5.12
C HIS A 106 12.92 -9.99 -6.33
N MET A 107 11.61 -9.90 -6.56
CA MET A 107 11.04 -9.18 -7.72
C MET A 107 11.42 -7.71 -7.80
N ARG A 108 11.73 -7.04 -6.69
CA ARG A 108 12.09 -5.62 -6.70
C ARG A 108 13.35 -5.36 -7.53
N HIS A 109 14.42 -6.10 -7.28
CA HIS A 109 15.67 -5.95 -8.03
C HIS A 109 15.62 -6.71 -9.36
N PHE A 110 14.92 -7.86 -9.41
CA PHE A 110 14.79 -8.64 -10.63
C PHE A 110 14.01 -7.91 -11.74
N ARG A 111 12.98 -7.12 -11.43
CA ARG A 111 12.24 -6.35 -12.44
C ARG A 111 13.06 -5.26 -13.12
N ALA A 112 14.05 -4.69 -12.44
CA ALA A 112 14.97 -3.74 -13.07
C ALA A 112 15.88 -4.50 -14.05
N TYR A 113 16.47 -5.59 -13.57
CA TYR A 113 17.32 -6.48 -14.37
C TYR A 113 16.61 -7.06 -15.62
N ALA A 114 15.37 -7.53 -15.45
CA ALA A 114 14.59 -8.11 -16.55
C ALA A 114 14.25 -7.06 -17.62
N ARG A 115 13.98 -5.80 -17.23
CA ARG A 115 13.71 -4.72 -18.19
C ARG A 115 14.92 -4.42 -19.08
N GLU A 116 16.11 -4.36 -18.49
CA GLU A 116 17.36 -4.13 -19.22
C GLU A 116 17.68 -5.27 -20.20
N ARG A 117 17.41 -6.51 -19.81
CA ARG A 117 17.82 -7.70 -20.58
C ARG A 117 16.82 -8.14 -21.63
N ILE A 118 15.52 -7.95 -21.38
CA ILE A 118 14.42 -8.35 -22.28
C ILE A 118 14.04 -7.18 -23.22
N GLY A 119 14.44 -5.95 -22.90
CA GLY A 119 14.21 -4.78 -23.76
C GLY A 119 12.74 -4.30 -23.74
N GLN A 120 12.19 -4.05 -22.56
CA GLN A 120 10.83 -3.48 -22.37
C GLN A 120 10.80 -1.96 -22.24
#